data_AF-A0A7K4C010-F1
#
_entry.id   AF-A0A7K4C010-F1
#
_cell.length_a   1.000
_cell.length_b   1.000
_cell.length_c   1.000
_cell.angle_alpha   90.00
_cell.angle_beta   90.00
_cell.angle_gamma   90.00
#
_symmetry.space_group_name_H-M   'P 1'
#
loop_
_entity.id
_entity.type
_entity.pdbx_description
1 polymer ?
#
loop_
_entity_poly.entity_id
_entity_poly.type
_entity_poly.pdbx_seq_one_letter_code
_entity_poly.pdbx_strand_id
1 'polypeptide(L)'
;MAIDVWAALSGEDIFSSIALVLFIIYFLWLYNWGKKQMGAKYGLVLAGIVFYLIFFLYQDLVWVPLVLFLLATFGKDILEKVPKSK
;
A
#
# COMPACT_ATOMS: atom_id res chain seq x y z
N MET A 1 -0.59 16.52 -0.34
CA MET A 1 -2.01 16.76 0.03
C MET A 1 -2.35 15.79 1.15
N ALA A 2 -2.56 16.26 2.38
CA ALA A 2 -3.03 15.38 3.45
C ALA A 2 -4.48 15.00 3.13
N ILE A 3 -4.84 13.72 3.26
CA ILE A 3 -6.24 13.30 3.13
C ILE A 3 -7.02 13.98 4.26
N ASP A 4 -8.07 14.71 3.91
CA ASP A 4 -9.05 15.13 4.89
C ASP A 4 -9.87 13.91 5.30
N VAL A 5 -9.42 13.28 6.40
CA VAL A 5 -10.04 12.06 6.94
C VAL A 5 -11.49 12.33 7.33
N TRP A 6 -11.82 13.54 7.78
CA TRP A 6 -13.18 13.88 8.19
C TRP A 6 -14.10 14.02 6.99
N ALA A 7 -13.65 14.66 5.91
CA ALA A 7 -14.38 14.71 4.64
C ALA A 7 -14.51 13.32 4.00
N ALA A 8 -13.48 12.48 4.11
CA ALA A 8 -13.51 11.10 3.63
C ALA A 8 -14.54 10.24 4.38
N LEU A 9 -14.73 10.48 5.69
CA LEU A 9 -15.67 9.76 6.53
C LEU A 9 -17.11 10.28 6.41
N SER A 10 -17.31 11.56 6.09
CA SER A 10 -18.65 12.11 5.85
C SER A 10 -19.30 11.53 4.59
N GLY A 11 -18.50 11.03 3.65
CA GLY A 11 -18.98 10.50 2.37
C GLY A 11 -19.44 11.57 1.39
N GLU A 12 -19.32 12.85 1.75
CA GLU A 12 -19.68 13.98 0.90
C GLU A 12 -18.68 14.16 -0.24
N ASP A 13 -17.40 13.82 0.00
CA ASP A 13 -16.36 13.82 -1.02
C ASP A 13 -15.93 12.38 -1.36
N ILE A 14 -16.51 11.87 -2.44
CA ILE A 14 -16.20 10.55 -3.01
C ILE A 14 -14.71 10.36 -3.26
N PHE A 15 -13.98 11.39 -3.70
CA PHE A 15 -12.54 11.25 -3.98
C PHE A 15 -11.76 11.05 -2.69
N SER A 16 -12.08 11.82 -1.65
CA SER A 16 -11.47 11.66 -0.32
C SER A 16 -11.82 10.30 0.30
N SER A 17 -13.07 9.82 0.15
CA SER A 17 -13.48 8.49 0.62
C SER A 17 -12.75 7.36 -0.11
N ILE A 18 -12.62 7.42 -1.45
CA ILE A 18 -11.87 6.44 -2.24
C ILE A 18 -10.39 6.45 -1.84
N ALA A 19 -9.81 7.63 -1.67
CA ALA A 19 -8.42 7.78 -1.25
C ALA A 19 -8.20 7.13 0.13
N LEU A 20 -9.10 7.34 1.09
CA LEU A 20 -9.04 6.70 2.40
C LEU A 20 -9.10 5.17 2.31
N VAL A 21 -10.00 4.63 1.48
CA VAL A 21 -10.11 3.18 1.27
C VAL A 21 -8.82 2.61 0.69
N LEU A 22 -8.24 3.27 -0.32
CA LEU A 22 -6.96 2.85 -0.91
C LEU A 22 -5.82 2.88 0.10
N PHE A 23 -5.77 3.90 0.96
CA PHE A 23 -4.80 3.99 2.05
C PHE A 23 -4.89 2.81 3.02
N ILE A 24 -6.10 2.44 3.44
CA ILE A 24 -6.33 1.31 4.34
C ILE A 24 -5.90 0.00 3.69
N ILE A 25 -6.33 -0.25 2.44
CA ILE A 25 -5.95 -1.45 1.69
C ILE A 25 -4.44 -1.55 1.58
N TYR A 26 -3.78 -0.44 1.26
CA TYR A 26 -2.34 -0.39 1.14
C TYR A 26 -1.61 -0.66 2.47
N PHE A 27 -2.07 -0.06 3.58
CA PHE A 27 -1.52 -0.34 4.91
C PHE A 27 -1.65 -1.83 5.27
N LEU A 28 -2.82 -2.42 5.03
CA LEU A 28 -3.07 -3.85 5.28
C LEU A 28 -2.16 -4.74 4.43
N TRP A 29 -1.97 -4.38 3.16
CA TRP A 29 -1.05 -5.09 2.29
C TRP A 29 0.39 -5.01 2.82
N LEU A 30 0.83 -3.82 3.21
CA LEU A 30 2.20 -3.61 3.69
C LEU A 30 2.44 -4.31 5.02
N TYR A 31 1.43 -4.32 5.89
CA TYR A 31 1.44 -5.14 7.10
C TYR A 31 1.52 -6.64 6.78
N ASN A 32 0.72 -7.14 5.85
CA ASN A 32 0.75 -8.55 5.46
C ASN A 32 2.10 -8.94 4.84
N TRP A 33 2.68 -8.06 4.03
CA TRP A 33 4.03 -8.23 3.49
C TRP A 33 5.09 -8.23 4.61
N GLY A 34 5.10 -7.22 5.47
CA GLY A 34 6.03 -7.12 6.61
C GLY A 34 5.90 -8.30 7.58
N LYS A 35 4.67 -8.75 7.84
CA LYS A 35 4.38 -9.93 8.67
C LYS A 35 5.03 -11.19 8.11
N LYS A 36 5.07 -11.36 6.78
CA LYS A 36 5.73 -12.51 6.13
C LYS A 36 7.25 -12.46 6.22
N GLN A 37 7.84 -11.27 6.23
CA GLN A 37 9.31 -11.11 6.26
C GLN A 37 9.88 -11.18 7.68
N MET A 38 9.19 -10.59 8.66
CA MET A 38 9.77 -10.32 9.99
C MET A 38 8.90 -10.83 11.15
N GLY A 39 7.73 -11.39 10.87
CA GLY A 39 6.72 -11.78 11.88
C GLY A 39 5.75 -10.65 12.24
N ALA A 40 4.64 -10.98 12.90
CA ALA A 40 3.52 -10.06 13.11
C ALA A 40 3.88 -8.80 13.90
N LYS A 41 4.63 -8.95 15.01
CA LYS A 41 4.99 -7.83 15.89
C LYS A 41 5.86 -6.80 15.17
N TYR A 42 6.94 -7.25 14.54
CA TYR A 42 7.89 -6.37 13.83
C TYR A 42 7.33 -5.91 12.48
N GLY A 43 6.52 -6.72 11.82
CA GLY A 43 5.83 -6.35 10.58
C GLY A 43 4.84 -5.21 10.75
N LEU A 44 4.14 -5.12 11.89
CA LEU A 44 3.26 -3.98 12.19
C LEU A 44 4.04 -2.69 12.37
N VAL A 45 5.18 -2.76 13.08
CA VAL A 45 6.06 -1.61 13.29
C VAL A 45 6.65 -1.14 11.95
N LEU A 46 7.14 -2.07 11.13
CA LEU A 46 7.60 -1.76 9.78
C LEU A 46 6.49 -1.10 8.96
N ALA A 47 5.27 -1.63 9.03
CA ALA A 47 4.16 -1.08 8.28
C ALA A 47 3.77 0.34 8.71
N GLY A 48 3.74 0.59 10.02
CA GLY A 48 3.53 1.93 10.56
C GLY A 48 4.61 2.92 10.12
N ILE A 49 5.88 2.54 10.23
CA ILE A 49 7.02 3.40 9.84
C ILE A 49 6.95 3.72 8.34
N VAL A 50 6.82 2.69 7.50
CA VAL A 50 6.81 2.87 6.05
C VAL A 50 5.60 3.70 5.62
N PHE A 51 4.41 3.41 6.14
CA PHE A 51 3.21 4.20 5.89
C PHE A 51 3.38 5.66 6.29
N TYR A 52 3.94 5.92 7.49
CA TYR A 52 4.18 7.28 7.95
C TYR A 52 5.17 8.03 7.06
N LEU A 53 6.29 7.38 6.72
CA LEU A 53 7.32 7.96 5.86
C LEU A 53 6.75 8.34 4.49
N ILE A 54 5.96 7.46 3.88
CA ILE A 54 5.43 7.67 2.53
C ILE A 54 4.34 8.75 2.52
N PHE A 55 3.39 8.69 3.44
CA PHE A 55 2.22 9.57 3.35
C PHE A 55 2.35 10.92 4.05
N PHE A 56 3.31 11.04 4.97
CA PHE A 56 3.50 12.29 5.73
C PHE A 56 4.82 12.99 5.39
N LEU A 57 5.93 12.25 5.24
CA LEU A 57 7.25 12.85 5.00
C LEU A 57 7.63 12.94 3.52
N TYR A 58 7.34 11.89 2.76
CA TYR A 58 7.75 11.75 1.37
C TYR A 58 6.54 11.49 0.48
N GLN A 59 5.61 12.45 0.45
CA GLN A 59 4.36 12.32 -0.31
C GLN A 59 4.60 12.03 -1.79
N ASP A 60 5.70 12.52 -2.35
CA ASP A 60 6.09 12.21 -3.71
C ASP A 60 6.40 10.72 -3.88
N LEU A 61 6.88 10.00 -2.87
CA LEU A 61 7.21 8.57 -2.97
C LEU A 61 5.98 7.66 -2.88
N VAL A 62 4.75 8.18 -2.74
CA VAL A 62 3.50 7.39 -2.70
C VAL A 62 3.32 6.46 -3.91
N TRP A 63 3.89 6.82 -5.08
CA TRP A 63 3.83 5.96 -6.25
C TRP A 63 4.77 4.75 -6.17
N VAL A 64 5.90 4.80 -5.46
CA VAL A 64 6.86 3.68 -5.35
C VAL A 64 6.17 2.43 -4.79
N PRO A 65 5.46 2.51 -3.66
CA PRO A 65 4.77 1.36 -3.13
C PRO A 65 3.52 0.95 -3.89
N LEU A 66 2.85 1.88 -4.57
CA LEU A 66 1.73 1.54 -5.46
C LEU A 66 2.23 0.64 -6.59
N VAL A 67 3.37 0.97 -7.19
CA VAL A 67 4.02 0.14 -8.21
C VAL A 67 4.47 -1.21 -7.63
N LEU A 68 5.08 -1.22 -6.43
CA LEU A 68 5.45 -2.47 -5.76
C LEU A 68 4.24 -3.34 -5.40
N PHE A 69 3.12 -2.73 -4.98
CA PHE A 69 1.86 -3.43 -4.72
C PHE A 69 1.33 -4.08 -5.99
N LEU A 70 1.28 -3.35 -7.10
CA LEU A 70 0.85 -3.86 -8.39
C LEU A 70 1.76 -5.00 -8.87
N LEU A 71 3.08 -4.83 -8.78
CA LEU A 71 4.04 -5.87 -9.13
C LEU A 71 3.94 -7.10 -8.22
N ALA A 72 3.71 -6.93 -6.92
CA ALA A 72 3.58 -8.05 -6.00
C ALA A 72 2.24 -8.80 -6.18
N THR A 73 1.19 -8.09 -6.57
CA THR A 73 -0.17 -8.63 -6.75
C THR A 73 -0.31 -9.31 -8.10
N PHE A 74 0.17 -8.68 -9.18
CA PHE A 74 0.01 -9.17 -10.56
C PHE A 74 1.28 -9.80 -11.14
N GLY A 75 2.45 -9.48 -10.61
CA GLY A 75 3.73 -9.92 -11.19
C GLY A 75 3.97 -11.43 -11.09
N LYS A 76 3.36 -12.12 -10.14
CA LYS A 76 3.43 -13.59 -10.07
C LYS A 76 2.76 -14.25 -11.27
N ASP A 77 1.57 -13.78 -11.62
CA ASP A 77 0.80 -14.32 -12.76
C ASP A 77 1.43 -13.95 -14.12
N ILE A 78 2.12 -12.80 -14.20
CA ILE A 78 2.83 -12.37 -15.42
C ILE A 78 4.13 -13.16 -15.60
N LEU A 79 4.89 -13.40 -14.53
CA LEU A 79 6.15 -14.16 -14.59
C LEU A 79 5.93 -15.65 -14.80
N GLU A 80 4.83 -16.23 -14.29
CA GLU A 80 4.48 -17.64 -14.52
C GLU A 80 4.01 -17.91 -15.96
N LYS A 81 3.55 -16.89 -16.69
CA LYS A 81 3.15 -16.99 -18.10
C LYS A 81 4.28 -16.79 -19.10
N VAL A 82 5.51 -16.48 -18.65
CA VAL A 82 6.67 -16.49 -19.56
C VAL A 82 7.07 -17.94 -19.75
N PRO A 83 6.83 -18.56 -20.93
CA PRO A 83 7.29 -19.91 -21.17
C PRO A 83 8.81 -19.91 -21.02
N LYS A 84 9.33 -20.78 -20.15
CA LYS A 84 10.77 -21.06 -20.11
C LYS A 84 11.17 -21.48 -21.52
N SER A 85 11.81 -20.57 -22.27
CA SER A 85 12.49 -20.94 -23.50
C SER A 85 13.45 -22.06 -23.13
N LYS A 86 13.27 -23.23 -23.77
CA LYS A 86 14.26 -24.30 -23.77
C LYS A 86 15.57 -23.79 -24.36
#